data_AF-A0A975ZYV1-F1
#
_entry.id   AF-A0A975ZYV1-F1
#
_cell.length_a   1.000
_cell.length_b   1.000
_cell.length_c   1.000
_cell.angle_alpha   90.00
_cell.angle_beta   90.00
_cell.angle_gamma   90.00
#
_symmetry.space_group_name_H-M   'P 1'
#
loop_
_entity.id
_entity.type
_entity.pdbx_description
1 polymer ?
#
loop_
_entity_poly.entity_id
_entity_poly.type
_entity_poly.pdbx_seq_one_letter_code
_entity_poly.pdbx_strand_id
1 'polypeptide(L)'
;MTPVLVFDIETIPDVAGLRRLHDHPDAMSDAEVAEHAFSARREKTGSDFLPHYLQRVAAISCVLRRTHRDGSAVFHVGSLGTTEDSEATLIQKFYELIARYSPQLVSWNGGGFDLPVLHYRGLVNGITAPRYWEMGEGRDDDSRDFKWNNYISRYHMRHLDLMDLLAMYQPRASAPLDDLAKLCGFPGKMGMDGSKVWQAFQAGQLDEIRAYCETDVVNTYLMYCRFQLMRGGMSPREFDVEMEFVQESLAELPGEQWMEYLQAFRLQRLTPEAEDLED
;
A
#
# COMPACT_ATOMS: atom_id res chain seq x y z
N MET A 1 12.77 17.31 3.95
CA MET A 1 11.41 16.79 3.71
C MET A 1 11.26 15.50 4.50
N THR A 2 10.15 15.33 5.24
CA THR A 2 9.85 14.04 5.90
C THR A 2 9.69 12.96 4.82
N PRO A 3 10.35 11.79 4.92
CA PRO A 3 10.15 10.71 3.97
C PRO A 3 8.67 10.31 3.89
N VAL A 4 8.19 10.02 2.68
CA VAL A 4 6.86 9.47 2.45
C VAL A 4 7.04 7.99 2.08
N LEU A 5 6.35 7.12 2.81
CA LEU A 5 6.29 5.69 2.53
C LEU A 5 4.85 5.33 2.20
N VAL A 6 4.58 5.11 0.92
CA VAL A 6 3.31 4.54 0.46
C VAL A 6 3.42 3.04 0.53
N PHE A 7 2.35 2.36 0.93
CA PHE A 7 2.32 0.90 0.98
C PHE A 7 0.93 0.35 0.67
N ASP A 8 0.92 -0.91 0.27
CA ASP A 8 -0.24 -1.75 0.00
C ASP A 8 0.15 -3.21 0.24
N ILE A 9 -0.80 -4.06 0.61
CA ILE A 9 -0.58 -5.50 0.80
C ILE A 9 -1.51 -6.34 -0.05
N GLU A 10 -1.00 -7.48 -0.51
CA GLU A 10 -1.84 -8.53 -1.06
C GLU A 10 -1.95 -9.69 -0.09
N THR A 11 -3.17 -10.21 0.06
CA THR A 11 -3.47 -11.27 1.02
C THR A 11 -4.09 -12.50 0.36
N ILE A 12 -3.84 -13.63 1.00
CA ILE A 12 -4.45 -14.92 0.71
C ILE A 12 -5.11 -15.46 1.98
N PRO A 13 -5.98 -16.48 1.89
CA PRO A 13 -6.51 -17.14 3.08
C PRO A 13 -5.40 -17.69 3.98
N ASP A 14 -5.49 -17.45 5.28
CA ASP A 14 -4.63 -18.12 6.27
C ASP A 14 -5.11 -19.56 6.50
N VAL A 15 -4.81 -20.45 5.56
CA VAL A 15 -5.20 -21.87 5.63
C VAL A 15 -4.68 -22.53 6.91
N ALA A 16 -3.45 -22.20 7.33
CA ALA A 16 -2.89 -22.72 8.58
C ALA A 16 -3.68 -22.23 9.80
N GLY A 17 -4.08 -20.96 9.83
CA GLY A 17 -4.99 -20.41 10.84
C GLY A 17 -6.36 -21.07 10.84
N LEU A 18 -6.96 -21.25 9.66
CA LEU A 18 -8.27 -21.91 9.49
C LEU A 18 -8.25 -23.34 10.05
N ARG A 19 -7.21 -24.12 9.75
CA ARG A 19 -7.04 -25.47 10.32
C ARG A 19 -6.97 -25.45 11.85
N ARG A 20 -6.23 -24.51 12.43
CA ARG A 20 -6.11 -24.36 13.90
C ARG A 20 -7.41 -23.96 14.59
N LEU A 21 -8.31 -23.26 13.89
CA LEU A 21 -9.55 -22.74 14.46
C LEU A 21 -10.76 -23.67 14.26
N HIS A 22 -10.70 -24.57 13.28
CA HIS A 22 -11.86 -25.34 12.82
C HIS A 22 -11.62 -26.84 12.74
N ASP A 23 -10.49 -27.34 13.25
CA ASP A 23 -10.14 -28.77 13.33
C ASP A 23 -10.39 -29.54 12.01
N HIS A 24 -10.06 -28.91 10.87
CA HIS A 24 -10.22 -29.52 9.55
C HIS A 24 -9.38 -30.80 9.42
N PRO A 25 -9.88 -31.87 8.77
CA PRO A 25 -9.13 -33.09 8.58
C PRO A 25 -7.80 -32.86 7.86
N ASP A 26 -6.73 -33.53 8.28
CA ASP A 26 -5.40 -33.45 7.64
C ASP A 26 -5.43 -33.89 6.16
N ALA A 27 -6.38 -34.74 5.79
CA ALA A 27 -6.56 -35.21 4.41
C ALA A 27 -7.18 -34.15 3.48
N MET A 28 -7.83 -33.12 4.03
CA MET A 28 -8.39 -32.02 3.24
C MET A 28 -7.25 -31.19 2.68
N SER A 29 -7.26 -30.86 1.39
CA SER A 29 -6.25 -30.01 0.77
C SER A 29 -6.40 -28.54 1.20
N ASP A 30 -5.35 -27.75 1.03
CA ASP A 30 -5.39 -26.32 1.38
C ASP A 30 -6.42 -25.54 0.55
N ALA A 31 -6.61 -25.94 -0.72
CA ALA A 31 -7.64 -25.41 -1.59
C ALA A 31 -9.05 -25.68 -1.05
N GLU A 32 -9.31 -26.90 -0.58
CA GLU A 32 -10.59 -27.28 0.00
C GLU A 32 -10.85 -26.56 1.33
N VAL A 33 -9.84 -26.40 2.19
CA VAL A 33 -9.98 -25.62 3.44
C VAL A 33 -10.34 -24.16 3.15
N ALA A 34 -9.66 -23.54 2.19
CA ALA A 34 -9.98 -22.17 1.78
C ALA A 34 -11.39 -22.07 1.20
N GLU A 35 -11.79 -22.96 0.30
CA GLU A 35 -13.13 -22.98 -0.31
C GLU A 35 -14.23 -23.18 0.74
N HIS A 36 -14.01 -24.06 1.72
CA HIS A 36 -14.94 -24.24 2.82
C HIS A 36 -15.12 -22.95 3.63
N ALA A 37 -14.02 -22.23 3.90
CA ALA A 37 -14.08 -20.94 4.59
C ALA A 37 -14.80 -19.86 3.76
N PHE A 38 -14.55 -19.79 2.46
CA PHE A 38 -15.26 -18.88 1.56
C PHE A 38 -16.75 -19.18 1.49
N SER A 39 -17.12 -20.44 1.33
CA SER A 39 -18.52 -20.89 1.31
C SER A 39 -19.24 -20.49 2.60
N ALA A 40 -18.68 -20.81 3.77
CA ALA A 40 -19.25 -20.45 5.06
C ALA A 40 -19.35 -18.92 5.25
N ARG A 41 -18.38 -18.16 4.73
CA ARG A 41 -18.40 -16.70 4.75
C ARG A 41 -19.50 -16.14 3.85
N ARG A 42 -19.65 -16.66 2.63
CA ARG A 42 -20.69 -16.27 1.68
C ARG A 42 -22.09 -16.53 2.21
N GLU A 43 -22.32 -17.68 2.84
CA GLU A 43 -23.60 -17.99 3.48
C GLU A 43 -23.94 -16.99 4.60
N LYS A 44 -22.94 -16.58 5.38
CA LYS A 44 -23.15 -15.67 6.52
C LYS A 44 -23.28 -14.20 6.13
N THR A 45 -22.52 -13.73 5.13
CA THR A 45 -22.39 -12.29 4.82
C THR A 45 -22.66 -11.92 3.37
N GLY A 46 -22.89 -12.88 2.49
CA GLY A 46 -23.07 -12.65 1.04
C GLY A 46 -21.77 -12.31 0.29
N SER A 47 -20.60 -12.52 0.90
CA SER A 47 -19.28 -12.20 0.33
C SER A 47 -18.28 -13.29 0.72
N ASP A 48 -17.27 -13.55 -0.10
CA ASP A 48 -16.16 -14.47 0.22
C ASP A 48 -15.07 -13.81 1.06
N PHE A 49 -15.13 -12.49 1.25
CA PHE A 49 -14.05 -11.73 1.87
C PHE A 49 -13.90 -12.11 3.34
N LEU A 50 -12.81 -12.82 3.64
CA LEU A 50 -12.54 -13.34 4.98
C LEU A 50 -12.24 -12.19 5.97
N PRO A 51 -12.61 -12.35 7.26
CA PRO A 51 -12.19 -11.44 8.33
C PRO A 51 -10.68 -11.20 8.34
N HIS A 52 -10.24 -10.00 8.73
CA HIS A 52 -8.82 -9.59 8.67
C HIS A 52 -7.85 -10.54 9.39
N TYR A 53 -8.27 -11.14 10.51
CA TYR A 53 -7.43 -12.08 11.27
C TYR A 53 -7.25 -13.45 10.57
N LEU A 54 -8.04 -13.73 9.53
CA LEU A 54 -7.96 -14.93 8.68
C LEU A 54 -7.30 -14.64 7.31
N GLN A 55 -6.79 -13.42 7.12
CA GLN A 55 -5.96 -13.07 5.98
C GLN A 55 -4.50 -13.41 6.30
N ARG A 56 -3.72 -13.79 5.31
CA ARG A 56 -2.27 -13.99 5.38
C ARG A 56 -1.61 -13.12 4.32
N VAL A 57 -0.53 -12.43 4.67
CA VAL A 57 0.19 -11.55 3.74
C VAL A 57 0.98 -12.39 2.73
N ALA A 58 0.73 -12.14 1.44
CA ALA A 58 1.45 -12.73 0.31
C ALA A 58 2.49 -11.75 -0.27
N ALA A 59 2.17 -10.46 -0.32
CA ALA A 59 3.09 -9.41 -0.75
C ALA A 59 2.89 -8.12 0.05
N ILE A 60 3.96 -7.32 0.16
CA ILE A 60 3.90 -5.95 0.65
C ILE A 60 4.70 -5.12 -0.34
N SER A 61 4.03 -4.18 -1.02
CA SER A 61 4.70 -3.25 -1.93
C SER A 61 4.86 -1.89 -1.28
N CYS A 62 5.88 -1.15 -1.71
CA CYS A 62 6.15 0.17 -1.17
C CYS A 62 6.60 1.14 -2.26
N VAL A 63 6.23 2.41 -2.10
CA VAL A 63 6.94 3.55 -2.67
C VAL A 63 7.62 4.32 -1.55
N LEU A 64 8.94 4.50 -1.63
CA LEU A 64 9.69 5.37 -0.73
C LEU A 64 10.15 6.62 -1.48
N ARG A 65 9.49 7.75 -1.20
CA ARG A 65 9.92 9.08 -1.66
C ARG A 65 10.69 9.79 -0.55
N ARG A 66 11.92 10.18 -0.82
CA ARG A 66 12.74 10.99 0.12
C ARG A 66 13.72 11.88 -0.62
N THR A 67 14.43 12.70 0.14
CA THR A 67 15.60 13.46 -0.33
C THR A 67 16.82 12.99 0.43
N HIS A 68 17.92 12.70 -0.26
CA HIS A 68 19.21 12.42 0.35
C HIS A 68 19.81 13.67 1.01
N ARG A 69 20.89 13.49 1.79
CA ARG A 69 21.57 14.60 2.47
C ARG A 69 22.25 15.58 1.51
N ASP A 70 22.62 15.11 0.33
CA ASP A 70 23.20 15.91 -0.76
C ASP A 70 22.14 16.67 -1.57
N GLY A 71 20.87 16.52 -1.23
CA GLY A 71 19.75 17.16 -1.93
C GLY A 71 19.17 16.34 -3.08
N SER A 72 19.74 15.18 -3.43
CA SER A 72 19.22 14.35 -4.53
C SER A 72 17.87 13.70 -4.15
N ALA A 73 16.93 13.71 -5.09
CA ALA A 73 15.61 13.11 -4.92
C ALA A 73 15.70 11.57 -5.08
N VAL A 74 14.92 10.85 -4.29
CA VAL A 74 14.76 9.40 -4.39
C VAL A 74 13.31 9.08 -4.55
N PHE A 75 13.01 8.28 -5.57
CA PHE A 75 11.77 7.56 -5.75
C PHE A 75 12.10 6.09 -5.95
N HIS A 76 11.72 5.25 -5.00
CA HIS A 76 11.97 3.81 -5.08
C HIS A 76 10.65 3.06 -4.95
N VAL A 77 10.34 2.23 -5.94
CA VAL A 77 9.19 1.34 -5.95
C VAL A 77 9.69 -0.09 -5.84
N GLY A 78 9.03 -0.90 -5.04
CA GLY A 78 9.29 -2.34 -5.03
C GLY A 78 8.56 -3.09 -3.92
N SER A 79 8.41 -4.38 -4.14
CA SER A 79 7.93 -5.33 -3.15
C SER A 79 9.02 -5.71 -2.13
N LEU A 80 8.66 -5.79 -0.85
CA LEU A 80 9.59 -6.18 0.20
C LEU A 80 9.99 -7.65 0.05
N GLY A 81 11.25 -7.95 0.34
CA GLY A 81 11.80 -9.31 0.31
C GLY A 81 11.83 -9.96 -1.07
N THR A 82 11.95 -11.28 -1.09
CA THR A 82 11.92 -12.13 -2.29
C THR A 82 10.67 -13.03 -2.26
N THR A 83 10.39 -13.78 -3.33
CA THR A 83 9.24 -14.71 -3.37
C THR A 83 9.44 -15.92 -2.45
N GLU A 84 10.68 -16.16 -2.00
CA GLU A 84 11.06 -17.22 -1.06
C GLU A 84 11.03 -16.76 0.41
N ASP A 85 10.93 -15.45 0.67
CA ASP A 85 10.88 -14.92 2.03
C ASP A 85 9.57 -15.30 2.73
N SER A 86 9.67 -15.60 4.03
CA SER A 86 8.49 -15.88 4.85
C SER A 86 7.62 -14.64 5.08
N GLU A 87 6.34 -14.85 5.37
CA GLU A 87 5.42 -13.76 5.78
C GLU A 87 6.01 -12.93 6.92
N ALA A 88 6.57 -13.58 7.94
CA ALA A 88 7.20 -12.93 9.08
C ALA A 88 8.33 -11.98 8.64
N THR A 89 9.15 -12.42 7.68
CA THR A 89 10.23 -11.62 7.10
C THR A 89 9.71 -10.38 6.40
N LEU A 90 8.62 -10.51 5.61
CA LEU A 90 8.01 -9.38 4.90
C LEU A 90 7.49 -8.33 5.88
N ILE A 91 6.72 -8.77 6.89
CA ILE A 91 6.14 -7.88 7.90
C ILE A 91 7.23 -7.22 8.76
N GLN A 92 8.28 -7.96 9.13
CA GLN A 92 9.40 -7.39 9.88
C GLN A 92 10.13 -6.31 9.06
N LYS A 93 10.41 -6.56 7.77
CA LYS A 93 11.02 -5.56 6.88
C LYS A 93 10.18 -4.29 6.76
N PHE A 94 8.85 -4.41 6.71
CA PHE A 94 7.95 -3.25 6.69
C PHE A 94 8.11 -2.37 7.94
N TYR A 95 8.08 -2.98 9.13
CA TYR A 95 8.26 -2.23 10.38
C TYR A 95 9.69 -1.70 10.57
N GLU A 96 10.70 -2.37 10.01
CA GLU A 96 12.08 -1.88 9.98
C GLU A 96 12.22 -0.62 9.11
N LEU A 97 11.50 -0.51 7.98
CA LEU A 97 11.45 0.72 7.19
C LEU A 97 10.86 1.87 8.00
N ILE A 98 9.79 1.62 8.75
CA ILE A 98 9.17 2.60 9.66
C ILE A 98 10.16 3.01 10.75
N ALA A 99 10.84 2.05 11.38
CA ALA A 99 11.85 2.33 12.40
C ALA A 99 13.00 3.17 11.85
N ARG A 100 13.48 2.84 10.65
CA ARG A 100 14.62 3.51 10.01
C ARG A 100 14.33 4.94 9.57
N TYR A 101 13.16 5.18 8.98
CA TYR A 101 12.86 6.45 8.33
C TYR A 101 11.86 7.33 9.09
N SER A 102 11.12 6.77 10.05
CA SER A 102 9.98 7.41 10.69
C SER A 102 9.10 8.19 9.69
N PRO A 103 8.72 7.57 8.56
CA PRO A 103 8.09 8.28 7.45
C PRO A 103 6.67 8.73 7.80
N GLN A 104 6.10 9.61 6.97
CA GLN A 104 4.64 9.65 6.82
C GLN A 104 4.23 8.42 6.04
N LEU A 105 3.42 7.55 6.64
CA LEU A 105 2.76 6.46 5.94
C LEU A 105 1.60 7.01 5.12
N VAL A 106 1.44 6.53 3.90
CA VAL A 106 0.31 6.86 3.04
C VAL A 106 -0.26 5.57 2.46
N SER A 107 -1.59 5.46 2.39
CA SER A 107 -2.28 4.29 1.86
C SER A 107 -3.63 4.68 1.27
N TRP A 108 -4.23 3.78 0.50
CA TRP A 108 -5.63 3.85 0.11
C TRP A 108 -6.41 2.74 0.82
N ASN A 109 -7.23 3.07 1.84
CA ASN A 109 -7.91 2.09 2.70
C ASN A 109 -6.99 1.25 3.62
N GLY A 110 -5.75 1.67 3.81
CA GLY A 110 -4.80 0.96 4.68
C GLY A 110 -5.19 0.92 6.15
N GLY A 111 -5.95 1.89 6.66
CA GLY A 111 -6.51 1.84 8.01
C GLY A 111 -7.72 0.91 8.12
N GLY A 112 -8.45 0.73 7.03
CA GLY A 112 -9.60 -0.15 6.93
C GLY A 112 -9.23 -1.62 6.73
N PHE A 113 -8.09 -1.92 6.11
CA PHE A 113 -7.70 -3.28 5.76
C PHE A 113 -6.24 -3.62 6.09
N ASP A 114 -5.27 -2.98 5.43
CA ASP A 114 -3.86 -3.37 5.41
C ASP A 114 -3.21 -3.40 6.80
N LEU A 115 -3.30 -2.29 7.54
CA LEU A 115 -2.73 -2.18 8.89
C LEU A 115 -3.40 -3.15 9.87
N PRO A 116 -4.75 -3.25 9.94
CA PRO A 116 -5.39 -4.30 10.73
C PRO A 116 -4.87 -5.72 10.43
N VAL A 117 -4.70 -6.08 9.16
CA VAL A 117 -4.12 -7.38 8.78
C VAL A 117 -2.68 -7.48 9.28
N LEU A 118 -1.83 -6.48 9.03
CA LEU A 118 -0.44 -6.45 9.50
C LEU A 118 -0.34 -6.53 11.03
N HIS A 119 -1.30 -5.96 11.78
CA HIS A 119 -1.34 -6.09 13.24
C HIS A 119 -1.58 -7.53 13.68
N TYR A 120 -2.62 -8.18 13.15
CA TYR A 120 -2.93 -9.56 13.50
C TYR A 120 -1.82 -10.51 13.06
N ARG A 121 -1.26 -10.30 11.87
CA ARG A 121 -0.16 -11.11 11.36
C ARG A 121 1.16 -10.84 12.05
N GLY A 122 1.36 -9.61 12.53
CA GLY A 122 2.45 -9.27 13.43
C GLY A 122 2.37 -10.04 14.74
N LEU A 123 1.17 -10.13 15.35
CA LEU A 123 0.95 -10.93 16.57
C LEU A 123 1.19 -12.42 16.33
N VAL A 124 0.63 -12.98 15.25
CA VAL A 124 0.77 -14.41 14.91
C VAL A 124 2.24 -14.79 14.66
N ASN A 125 3.02 -13.90 14.04
CA ASN A 125 4.42 -14.15 13.69
C ASN A 125 5.44 -13.62 14.73
N GLY A 126 4.99 -13.05 15.86
CA GLY A 126 5.89 -12.55 16.91
C GLY A 126 6.74 -11.35 16.49
N ILE A 127 6.21 -10.47 15.64
CA ILE A 127 6.93 -9.33 15.05
C ILE A 127 7.10 -8.19 16.06
N THR A 128 8.26 -7.55 16.02
CA THR A 128 8.56 -6.37 16.85
C THR A 128 8.50 -5.08 16.02
N ALA A 129 7.74 -4.10 16.52
CA ALA A 129 7.51 -2.84 15.83
C ALA A 129 7.42 -1.63 16.79
N PRO A 130 8.41 -1.42 17.68
CA PRO A 130 8.31 -0.43 18.76
C PRO A 130 8.07 0.99 18.24
N ARG A 131 8.75 1.38 17.16
CA ARG A 131 8.59 2.72 16.56
C ARG A 131 7.19 2.94 15.98
N TYR A 132 6.58 1.90 15.43
CA TYR A 132 5.23 1.97 14.86
C TYR A 132 4.17 2.15 15.96
N TRP A 133 4.34 1.42 17.07
CA TRP A 133 3.44 1.44 18.22
C TRP A 133 3.71 2.55 19.24
N GLU A 134 4.71 3.40 18.99
CA GLU A 134 4.99 4.54 19.86
C GLU A 134 3.81 5.55 19.81
N MET A 135 3.32 5.92 20.98
CA MET A 135 2.16 6.81 21.16
C MET A 135 2.39 7.89 22.22
N GLY A 136 3.65 8.13 22.62
CA GLY A 136 4.02 9.10 23.66
C GLY A 136 4.53 8.50 24.96
N GLU A 137 4.68 7.18 25.04
CA GLU A 137 4.97 6.45 26.27
C GLU A 137 6.42 5.98 26.36
N GLY A 138 7.15 5.97 25.24
CA GLY A 138 8.57 5.61 25.23
C GLY A 138 9.45 6.62 25.94
N ARG A 139 10.73 6.26 26.03
CA ARG A 139 11.76 7.00 26.76
C ARG A 139 12.72 7.75 25.84
N ASP A 140 12.50 7.67 24.53
CA ASP A 140 13.33 8.35 23.55
C ASP A 140 13.00 9.85 23.53
N ASP A 141 13.97 10.67 23.13
CA ASP A 141 13.84 12.13 23.17
C ASP A 141 12.64 12.65 22.36
N ASP A 142 12.27 11.93 21.29
CA ASP A 142 11.16 12.28 20.40
C ASP A 142 9.85 11.54 20.72
N SER A 143 9.80 10.67 21.74
CA SER A 143 8.58 9.93 22.11
C SER A 143 7.41 10.90 22.37
N ARG A 144 7.66 12.06 22.98
CA ARG A 144 6.62 13.07 23.25
C ARG A 144 5.91 13.58 21.98
N ASP A 145 6.59 13.59 20.84
CA ASP A 145 5.99 14.03 19.57
C ASP A 145 4.95 13.02 19.06
N PHE A 146 5.15 11.74 19.35
CA PHE A 146 4.20 10.67 18.99
C PHE A 146 2.90 10.73 19.76
N LYS A 147 2.85 11.43 20.90
CA LYS A 147 1.59 11.71 21.59
C LYS A 147 0.58 12.45 20.71
N TRP A 148 1.07 13.35 19.87
CA TRP A 148 0.25 14.24 19.04
C TRP A 148 0.28 13.88 17.55
N ASN A 149 1.18 12.97 17.15
CA ASN A 149 1.29 12.51 15.78
C ASN A 149 1.94 11.10 15.74
N ASN A 150 1.12 10.04 15.75
CA ASN A 150 1.53 8.63 15.71
C ASN A 150 0.82 7.87 14.58
N TYR A 151 1.22 6.62 14.34
CA TYR A 151 0.68 5.80 13.26
C TYR A 151 -0.68 5.15 13.54
N ILE A 152 -1.17 5.19 14.79
CA ILE A 152 -2.38 4.46 15.22
C ILE A 152 -3.60 5.36 15.25
N SER A 153 -3.41 6.62 15.66
CA SER A 153 -4.49 7.57 15.86
C SER A 153 -5.02 8.06 14.51
N ARG A 154 -6.27 7.69 14.19
CA ARG A 154 -6.95 7.97 12.92
C ARG A 154 -6.87 9.43 12.42
N TYR A 155 -6.88 10.40 13.33
CA TYR A 155 -6.90 11.83 12.99
C TYR A 155 -5.52 12.47 12.93
N HIS A 156 -4.47 11.70 13.17
CA HIS A 156 -3.09 12.15 12.99
C HIS A 156 -2.66 11.93 11.55
N MET A 157 -1.70 12.72 11.07
CA MET A 157 -1.26 12.67 9.67
C MET A 157 -0.01 11.80 9.48
N ARG A 158 0.54 11.20 10.55
CA ARG A 158 1.70 10.31 10.44
C ARG A 158 1.35 9.01 9.70
N HIS A 159 0.11 8.54 9.81
CA HIS A 159 -0.50 7.68 8.80
C HIS A 159 -1.64 8.45 8.13
N LEU A 160 -1.52 8.67 6.83
CA LEU A 160 -2.53 9.29 5.98
C LEU A 160 -3.21 8.21 5.15
N ASP A 161 -4.35 7.71 5.61
CA ASP A 161 -5.27 6.96 4.77
C ASP A 161 -6.06 7.94 3.89
N LEU A 162 -5.70 8.01 2.61
CA LEU A 162 -6.29 8.96 1.66
C LEU A 162 -7.79 8.68 1.46
N MET A 163 -8.19 7.42 1.36
CA MET A 163 -9.59 7.07 1.15
C MET A 163 -10.43 7.48 2.36
N ASP A 164 -9.97 7.14 3.56
CA ASP A 164 -10.70 7.44 4.79
C ASP A 164 -10.84 8.96 5.02
N LEU A 165 -9.76 9.71 4.77
CA LEU A 165 -9.78 11.17 4.89
C LEU A 165 -10.71 11.82 3.84
N LEU A 166 -10.57 11.45 2.56
CA LEU A 166 -11.37 12.03 1.47
C LEU A 166 -12.85 11.67 1.58
N ALA A 167 -13.16 10.47 2.08
CA ALA A 167 -14.52 10.04 2.39
C ALA A 167 -15.09 10.70 3.66
N MET A 168 -14.33 11.58 4.32
CA MET A 168 -14.71 12.23 5.58
C MET A 168 -15.15 11.20 6.62
N TYR A 169 -14.44 10.07 6.69
CA TYR A 169 -14.68 8.98 7.63
C TYR A 169 -16.04 8.27 7.45
N GLN A 170 -16.70 8.46 6.30
CA GLN A 170 -17.99 7.87 5.97
C GLN A 170 -17.81 6.72 4.97
N PRO A 171 -18.04 5.46 5.37
CA PRO A 171 -17.87 4.30 4.49
C PRO A 171 -18.66 4.40 3.17
N ARG A 172 -19.86 5.00 3.22
CA ARG A 172 -20.71 5.21 2.03
C ARG A 172 -20.14 6.17 0.99
N ALA A 173 -19.14 6.97 1.36
CA ALA A 173 -18.48 7.94 0.49
C ALA A 173 -17.09 7.46 0.03
N SER A 174 -16.70 6.24 0.40
CA SER A 174 -15.45 5.63 -0.06
C SER A 174 -15.49 5.39 -1.57
N ALA A 175 -14.35 5.58 -2.23
CA ALA A 175 -14.19 5.38 -3.66
C ALA A 175 -13.08 4.35 -3.94
N PRO A 176 -13.21 3.50 -4.97
CA PRO A 176 -12.13 2.63 -5.41
C PRO A 176 -10.92 3.46 -5.90
N LEU A 177 -9.71 3.01 -5.57
CA LEU A 177 -8.46 3.64 -6.04
C LEU A 177 -8.42 3.70 -7.57
N ASP A 178 -8.79 2.60 -8.22
CA ASP A 178 -8.74 2.48 -9.69
C ASP A 178 -9.57 3.55 -10.39
N ASP A 179 -10.86 3.66 -10.01
CA ASP A 179 -11.78 4.61 -10.60
C ASP A 179 -11.32 6.05 -10.38
N LEU A 180 -10.91 6.40 -9.15
CA LEU A 180 -10.51 7.76 -8.86
C LEU A 180 -9.17 8.13 -9.50
N ALA A 181 -8.21 7.19 -9.57
CA ALA A 181 -6.95 7.38 -10.26
C ALA A 181 -7.18 7.66 -11.75
N LYS A 182 -8.02 6.86 -12.42
CA LYS A 182 -8.40 7.06 -13.82
C LYS A 182 -9.10 8.39 -14.06
N LEU A 183 -10.03 8.79 -13.17
CA LEU A 183 -10.68 10.10 -13.22
C LEU A 183 -9.68 11.27 -13.08
N CYS A 184 -8.57 11.06 -12.36
CA CYS A 184 -7.50 12.04 -12.23
C CYS A 184 -6.49 12.03 -13.40
N GLY A 185 -6.68 11.17 -14.40
CA GLY A 185 -5.78 11.00 -15.55
C GLY A 185 -4.58 10.09 -15.30
N PHE A 186 -4.54 9.39 -14.15
CA PHE A 186 -3.51 8.40 -13.85
C PHE A 186 -3.88 7.02 -14.43
N PRO A 187 -2.91 6.08 -14.55
CA PRO A 187 -3.16 4.78 -15.16
C PRO A 187 -4.28 3.94 -14.52
N GLY A 188 -4.35 3.93 -13.19
CA GLY A 188 -5.21 3.00 -12.46
C GLY A 188 -4.62 1.58 -12.44
N LYS A 189 -5.45 0.61 -12.04
CA LYS A 189 -5.08 -0.80 -11.89
C LYS A 189 -4.77 -1.44 -13.25
N MET A 190 -3.66 -2.18 -13.31
CA MET A 190 -3.22 -2.90 -14.50
C MET A 190 -3.32 -4.42 -14.28
N GLY A 191 -3.97 -5.12 -15.21
CA GLY A 191 -3.95 -6.59 -15.31
C GLY A 191 -4.83 -7.37 -14.32
N MET A 192 -4.46 -7.40 -13.04
CA MET A 192 -5.04 -8.30 -12.03
C MET A 192 -6.14 -7.64 -11.19
N ASP A 193 -7.14 -8.42 -10.80
CA ASP A 193 -8.18 -8.03 -9.83
C ASP A 193 -7.90 -8.78 -8.52
N GLY A 194 -8.05 -8.11 -7.37
CA GLY A 194 -7.77 -8.69 -6.04
C GLY A 194 -8.52 -10.01 -5.78
N SER A 195 -9.69 -10.22 -6.40
CA SER A 195 -10.42 -11.50 -6.32
C SER A 195 -9.67 -12.70 -6.91
N LYS A 196 -8.64 -12.47 -7.74
CA LYS A 196 -7.83 -13.50 -8.41
C LYS A 196 -6.53 -13.82 -7.67
N VAL A 197 -6.18 -13.08 -6.62
CA VAL A 197 -4.90 -13.23 -5.90
C VAL A 197 -4.73 -14.64 -5.35
N TRP A 198 -5.77 -15.23 -4.77
CA TRP A 198 -5.70 -16.61 -4.29
C TRP A 198 -5.45 -17.61 -5.42
N GLN A 199 -6.13 -17.46 -6.56
CA GLN A 199 -5.96 -18.35 -7.71
C GLN A 199 -4.53 -18.23 -8.30
N ALA A 200 -4.04 -17.00 -8.44
CA ALA A 200 -2.67 -16.72 -8.89
C ALA A 200 -1.64 -17.32 -7.92
N PHE A 201 -1.86 -17.19 -6.61
CA PHE A 201 -0.99 -17.77 -5.60
C PHE A 201 -0.94 -19.30 -5.70
N GLN A 202 -2.09 -19.97 -5.88
CA GLN A 202 -2.15 -21.41 -6.09
C GLN A 202 -1.45 -21.86 -7.37
N ALA A 203 -1.41 -21.00 -8.40
CA ALA A 203 -0.68 -21.24 -9.64
C ALA A 203 0.83 -20.93 -9.55
N GLY A 204 1.33 -20.49 -8.39
CA GLY A 204 2.73 -20.12 -8.19
C GLY A 204 3.12 -18.77 -8.77
N GLN A 205 2.13 -17.92 -9.09
CA GLN A 205 2.30 -16.64 -9.77
C GLN A 205 2.51 -15.47 -8.79
N LEU A 206 3.47 -15.64 -7.87
CA LEU A 206 3.71 -14.64 -6.83
C LEU A 206 4.39 -13.38 -7.37
N ASP A 207 5.19 -13.51 -8.43
CA ASP A 207 5.80 -12.35 -9.11
C ASP A 207 4.74 -11.46 -9.75
N GLU A 208 3.68 -12.04 -10.32
CA GLU A 208 2.56 -11.30 -10.89
C GLU A 208 1.73 -10.58 -9.82
N ILE A 209 1.51 -11.22 -8.66
CA ILE A 209 0.86 -10.57 -7.50
C ILE A 209 1.69 -9.37 -7.04
N ARG A 210 3.01 -9.51 -6.98
CA ARG A 210 3.94 -8.45 -6.57
C ARG A 210 3.96 -7.29 -7.57
N ALA A 211 4.08 -7.58 -8.86
CA ALA A 211 4.05 -6.57 -9.92
C ALA A 211 2.72 -5.78 -9.90
N TYR A 212 1.60 -6.46 -9.67
CA TYR A 212 0.30 -5.82 -9.51
C TYR A 212 0.26 -4.88 -8.30
N CYS A 213 0.66 -5.37 -7.12
CA CYS A 213 0.71 -4.57 -5.90
C CYS A 213 1.66 -3.36 -6.01
N GLU A 214 2.76 -3.48 -6.77
CA GLU A 214 3.66 -2.36 -7.08
C GLU A 214 2.97 -1.25 -7.88
N THR A 215 2.11 -1.59 -8.84
CA THR A 215 1.34 -0.55 -9.56
C THR A 215 0.31 0.13 -8.66
N ASP A 216 -0.28 -0.57 -7.69
CA ASP A 216 -1.26 -0.01 -6.74
C ASP A 216 -0.61 1.00 -5.77
N VAL A 217 0.62 0.73 -5.29
CA VAL A 217 1.34 1.73 -4.48
C VAL A 217 1.78 2.95 -5.29
N VAL A 218 2.09 2.80 -6.57
CA VAL A 218 2.37 3.93 -7.46
C VAL A 218 1.11 4.76 -7.70
N ASN A 219 -0.03 4.13 -8.00
CA ASN A 219 -1.32 4.84 -8.10
C ASN A 219 -1.65 5.61 -6.82
N THR A 220 -1.43 4.98 -5.66
CA THR A 220 -1.63 5.62 -4.36
C THR A 220 -0.69 6.82 -4.16
N TYR A 221 0.56 6.73 -4.60
CA TYR A 221 1.49 7.87 -4.59
C TYR A 221 1.04 9.01 -5.51
N LEU A 222 0.58 8.71 -6.72
CA LEU A 222 0.07 9.73 -7.65
C LEU A 222 -1.17 10.44 -7.05
N MET A 223 -2.06 9.68 -6.41
CA MET A 223 -3.20 10.23 -5.69
C MET A 223 -2.78 11.07 -4.48
N TYR A 224 -1.72 10.68 -3.77
CA TYR A 224 -1.12 11.50 -2.72
C TYR A 224 -0.63 12.84 -3.29
N CYS A 225 0.12 12.84 -4.40
CA CYS A 225 0.57 14.08 -5.04
C CYS A 225 -0.61 14.96 -5.48
N ARG A 226 -1.68 14.35 -6.02
CA ARG A 226 -2.90 15.08 -6.38
C ARG A 226 -3.58 15.70 -5.17
N PHE A 227 -3.64 14.98 -4.05
CA PHE A 227 -4.15 15.50 -2.79
C PHE A 227 -3.28 16.65 -2.26
N GLN A 228 -1.95 16.51 -2.31
CA GLN A 228 -1.01 17.55 -1.92
C GLN A 228 -1.20 18.82 -2.75
N LEU A 229 -1.39 18.70 -4.07
CA LEU A 229 -1.77 19.82 -4.93
C LEU A 229 -3.09 20.47 -4.47
N MET A 230 -4.14 19.66 -4.28
CA MET A 230 -5.47 20.16 -3.87
C MET A 230 -5.44 20.95 -2.56
N ARG A 231 -4.60 20.56 -1.60
CA ARG A 231 -4.47 21.22 -0.30
C ARG A 231 -3.38 22.29 -0.23
N GLY A 232 -2.74 22.62 -1.36
CA GLY A 232 -1.67 23.61 -1.43
C GLY A 232 -0.33 23.16 -0.83
N GLY A 233 -0.13 21.85 -0.65
CA GLY A 233 1.16 21.25 -0.28
C GLY A 233 2.12 21.08 -1.46
N MET A 234 1.62 21.19 -2.69
CA MET A 234 2.39 21.34 -3.93
C MET A 234 1.76 22.46 -4.76
N SER A 235 2.58 23.30 -5.38
CA SER A 235 2.14 24.18 -6.46
C SER A 235 1.89 23.38 -7.75
N PRO A 236 1.15 23.93 -8.73
CA PRO A 236 0.98 23.28 -10.03
C PRO A 236 2.30 22.93 -10.72
N ARG A 237 3.32 23.80 -10.62
CA ARG A 237 4.64 23.55 -11.18
C ARG A 237 5.36 22.40 -10.47
N GLU A 238 5.35 22.38 -9.13
CA GLU A 238 5.94 21.28 -8.35
C GLU A 238 5.24 19.96 -8.64
N PHE A 239 3.92 19.97 -8.82
CA PHE A 239 3.16 18.80 -9.21
C PHE A 239 3.60 18.29 -10.60
N ASP A 240 3.66 19.15 -11.62
CA ASP A 240 4.10 18.74 -12.97
C ASP A 240 5.52 18.16 -12.96
N VAL A 241 6.46 18.81 -12.26
CA VAL A 241 7.85 18.32 -12.10
C VAL A 241 7.88 16.97 -11.39
N GLU A 242 7.08 16.77 -10.35
CA GLU A 242 7.02 15.50 -9.63
C GLU A 242 6.41 14.39 -10.50
N MET A 243 5.41 14.69 -11.34
CA MET A 243 4.82 13.72 -12.27
C MET A 243 5.80 13.30 -13.36
N GLU A 244 6.63 14.21 -13.85
CA GLU A 244 7.72 13.90 -14.78
C GLU A 244 8.78 13.02 -14.11
N PHE A 245 9.25 13.43 -12.93
CA PHE A 245 10.24 12.67 -12.17
C PHE A 245 9.78 11.23 -11.87
N VAL A 246 8.50 11.04 -11.52
CA VAL A 246 7.93 9.69 -11.34
C VAL A 246 7.95 8.91 -12.65
N GLN A 247 7.47 9.48 -13.76
CA GLN A 247 7.44 8.80 -15.04
C GLN A 247 8.85 8.39 -15.52
N GLU A 248 9.83 9.28 -15.39
CA GLU A 248 11.24 9.00 -15.69
C GLU A 248 11.77 7.87 -14.80
N SER A 249 11.52 7.94 -13.49
CA SER A 249 11.96 6.90 -12.54
C SER A 249 11.36 5.53 -12.86
N LEU A 250 10.09 5.47 -13.26
CA LEU A 250 9.42 4.22 -13.64
C LEU A 250 9.95 3.68 -14.98
N ALA A 251 10.33 4.55 -15.92
CA ALA A 251 10.89 4.14 -17.20
C ALA A 251 12.26 3.46 -17.07
N GLU A 252 12.98 3.71 -15.97
CA GLU A 252 14.25 3.05 -15.64
C GLU A 252 14.07 1.70 -14.94
N LEU A 253 12.86 1.38 -14.46
CA LEU A 253 12.59 0.12 -13.77
C LEU A 253 12.49 -1.06 -14.75
N PRO A 254 12.99 -2.24 -14.37
CA PRO A 254 12.79 -3.44 -15.16
C PRO A 254 11.34 -3.94 -15.03
N GLY A 255 10.80 -4.50 -16.12
CA GLY A 255 9.48 -5.16 -16.14
C GLY A 255 8.54 -4.57 -17.19
N GLU A 256 7.83 -5.44 -17.90
CA GLU A 256 6.91 -5.05 -18.97
C GLU A 256 5.72 -4.24 -18.43
N GLN A 257 5.35 -4.46 -17.17
CA GLN A 257 4.26 -3.74 -16.51
C GLN A 257 4.49 -2.23 -16.48
N TRP A 258 5.74 -1.76 -16.37
CA TRP A 258 6.02 -0.32 -16.31
C TRP A 258 5.86 0.36 -17.68
N MET A 259 6.18 -0.35 -18.76
CA MET A 259 5.93 0.15 -20.11
C MET A 259 4.42 0.32 -20.37
N GLU A 260 3.62 -0.68 -20.01
CA GLU A 260 2.17 -0.61 -20.13
C GLU A 260 1.58 0.48 -19.22
N TYR A 261 2.06 0.56 -17.98
CA TYR A 261 1.64 1.56 -17.00
C TYR A 261 1.90 2.99 -17.50
N LEU A 262 3.09 3.26 -18.06
CA LEU A 262 3.44 4.57 -18.62
C LEU A 262 2.58 4.94 -19.82
N GLN A 263 2.25 3.98 -20.70
CA GLN A 263 1.37 4.22 -21.86
C GLN A 263 -0.09 4.56 -21.47
N ALA A 264 -0.50 4.18 -20.26
CA ALA A 264 -1.84 4.43 -19.73
C ALA A 264 -1.98 5.82 -19.08
N PHE A 265 -0.90 6.60 -18.92
CA PHE A 265 -1.03 7.99 -18.46
C PHE A 265 -1.86 8.81 -19.45
N ARG A 266 -2.83 9.55 -18.89
CA ARG A 266 -3.71 10.50 -19.62
C ARG A 266 -3.66 11.89 -18.99
N LEU A 267 -2.70 12.12 -18.11
CA LEU A 267 -2.53 13.35 -17.37
C LEU A 267 -2.12 14.48 -18.31
N GLN A 268 -2.84 15.61 -18.23
CA GLN A 268 -2.42 16.86 -18.85
C GLN A 268 -1.59 17.65 -17.84
N ARG A 269 -0.50 18.27 -18.29
CA ARG A 269 0.25 19.25 -17.50
C ARG A 269 -0.67 20.38 -17.06
N LEU A 270 -0.48 20.84 -15.84
CA LEU A 270 -1.28 21.93 -15.27
C LEU A 270 -0.71 23.31 -15.60
N THR A 271 0.61 23.37 -15.81
CA THR A 271 1.30 24.58 -16.24
C THR A 271 1.45 24.59 -17.76
N PRO A 272 1.15 25.72 -18.43
CA PRO A 272 1.52 25.87 -19.83
C PRO A 272 3.04 25.71 -19.98
N GLU A 273 3.49 25.10 -21.08
CA GLU A 273 4.88 25.29 -21.50
C GLU A 273 5.09 26.80 -21.58
N ALA A 274 6.18 27.28 -20.96
CA ALA A 274 6.55 28.67 -21.15
C ALA A 274 6.67 28.84 -22.67
N GLU A 275 5.75 29.60 -23.28
CA GLU A 275 6.06 30.23 -24.56
C GLU A 275 7.41 30.89 -24.31
N ASP A 276 8.42 30.49 -25.06
CA ASP A 276 9.67 31.22 -25.15
C ASP A 276 9.27 32.67 -25.44
N LEU A 277 9.22 33.48 -24.39
CA LEU A 277 9.15 34.93 -24.48
C LEU A 277 10.53 35.33 -24.98
N GLU A 278 10.77 35.08 -26.27
CA GLU A 278 11.76 35.77 -27.06
C GLU A 278 11.32 37.24 -27.08
N ASP A 279 12.09 38.05 -26.34
CA ASP A 279 12.05 39.52 -26.34
C ASP A 279 12.11 40.13 -27.76
#